data_AF-A0A945QPK0-F1
#
_entry.id   AF-A0A945QPK0-F1
#
_cell.length_a   1.000
_cell.length_b   1.000
_cell.length_c   1.000
_cell.angle_alpha   90.00
_cell.angle_beta   90.00
_cell.angle_gamma   90.00
#
_symmetry.space_group_name_H-M   'P 1'
#
loop_
_entity.id
_entity.type
_entity.pdbx_description
1 polymer ?
#
loop_
_entity_poly.entity_id
_entity_poly.type
_entity_poly.pdbx_seq_one_letter_code
_entity_poly.pdbx_strand_id
1 'polypeptide(L)'
;MANLKDIRDRIKSVKSIQKVTKAMKMVAAAKMRRAQDNMEKARPYSRSLSDIIQNLLPDVDRELLPLLEVREVNRIAYVVVTSDKGLAGSFNSSALRKAQ
;
A
#
# COMPACT_ATOMS: atom_id res chain seq x y z
N MET A 1 -43.42 14.53 13.13
CA MET A 1 -42.80 14.05 14.39
C MET A 1 -42.08 12.76 14.09
N ALA A 2 -40.84 12.59 14.56
CA ALA A 2 -40.13 11.33 14.42
C ALA A 2 -40.99 10.22 15.05
N ASN A 3 -41.41 9.26 14.23
CA ASN A 3 -42.25 8.16 14.67
C ASN A 3 -41.36 7.09 15.32
N LEU A 4 -41.86 6.37 16.32
CA LEU A 4 -41.20 5.18 16.89
C LEU A 4 -40.77 4.18 15.79
N LYS A 5 -41.49 4.15 14.67
CA LYS A 5 -41.11 3.40 13.47
C LYS A 5 -39.77 3.85 12.89
N ASP A 6 -39.55 5.17 12.74
CA ASP A 6 -38.31 5.72 12.16
C ASP A 6 -37.10 5.39 13.03
N ILE A 7 -37.25 5.46 14.35
CA ILE A 7 -36.19 5.07 15.30
C ILE A 7 -35.87 3.59 15.15
N ARG A 8 -36.90 2.73 15.08
CA ARG A 8 -36.72 1.28 14.91
C ARG A 8 -36.01 0.94 13.60
N ASP A 9 -36.37 1.61 12.52
CA ASP A 9 -35.77 1.38 11.20
C ASP A 9 -34.32 1.88 11.16
N ARG A 10 -34.00 3.00 11.82
CA ARG A 10 -32.62 3.47 11.98
C ARG A 10 -31.76 2.49 12.79
N ILE A 11 -32.31 1.91 13.88
CA ILE A 11 -31.61 0.88 14.67
C ILE A 11 -31.29 -0.35 13.80
N LYS A 12 -32.25 -0.80 12.98
CA LYS A 12 -32.03 -1.93 12.06
C LYS A 12 -30.94 -1.61 11.04
N SER A 13 -30.98 -0.42 10.45
CA SER A 13 -29.97 0.05 9.49
C SER A 13 -28.56 0.07 10.10
N VAL A 14 -28.39 0.69 11.28
CA VAL A 14 -27.09 0.73 11.98
C VAL A 14 -26.60 -0.66 12.35
N LYS A 15 -27.46 -1.56 12.84
CA LYS A 15 -27.10 -2.96 13.12
C LYS A 15 -26.64 -3.70 11.85
N SER A 16 -27.24 -3.42 10.70
CA SER A 16 -26.81 -3.97 9.42
C SER A 16 -25.42 -3.47 9.03
N ILE A 17 -25.20 -2.15 9.07
CA ILE A 17 -23.90 -1.52 8.78
C ILE A 17 -22.81 -2.06 9.73
N GLN A 18 -23.12 -2.26 11.00
CA GLN A 18 -22.19 -2.82 11.98
C GLN A 18 -21.76 -4.26 11.60
N LYS A 19 -22.69 -5.11 11.15
CA LYS A 19 -22.38 -6.47 10.70
C LYS A 19 -21.48 -6.45 9.46
N VAL A 20 -21.81 -5.61 8.48
CA VAL A 20 -21.04 -5.48 7.23
C VAL A 20 -19.62 -4.98 7.52
N THR A 21 -19.47 -3.90 8.29
CA THR A 21 -18.14 -3.35 8.63
C THR A 21 -17.31 -4.30 9.50
N LYS A 22 -17.95 -5.07 10.40
CA LYS A 22 -17.27 -6.15 11.15
C LYS A 22 -16.73 -7.23 10.22
N ALA A 23 -17.50 -7.66 9.23
CA ALA A 23 -17.04 -8.61 8.22
C ALA A 23 -15.89 -8.02 7.37
N MET A 24 -16.03 -6.78 6.91
CA MET A 24 -14.98 -6.08 6.17
C MET A 24 -13.67 -5.98 6.96
N LYS A 25 -13.73 -5.68 8.26
CA LYS A 25 -12.56 -5.65 9.15
C LYS A 25 -11.84 -6.99 9.17
N MET A 26 -12.57 -8.10 9.29
CA MET A 26 -11.99 -9.45 9.30
C MET A 26 -11.36 -9.81 7.95
N VAL A 27 -12.03 -9.47 6.84
CA VAL A 27 -11.49 -9.69 5.49
C VAL A 27 -10.23 -8.85 5.26
N ALA A 28 -10.23 -7.59 5.68
CA ALA A 28 -9.06 -6.71 5.57
C ALA A 28 -7.88 -7.25 6.39
N ALA A 29 -8.13 -7.71 7.62
CA ALA A 29 -7.10 -8.33 8.46
C ALA A 29 -6.50 -9.59 7.81
N ALA A 30 -7.34 -10.47 7.24
CA ALA A 30 -6.87 -11.65 6.53
C ALA A 30 -6.02 -11.31 5.30
N LYS A 31 -6.44 -10.30 4.52
CA LYS A 31 -5.67 -9.80 3.36
C LYS A 31 -4.33 -9.20 3.78
N MET A 32 -4.32 -8.41 4.86
CA MET A 32 -3.09 -7.82 5.40
C MET A 32 -2.10 -8.92 5.83
N ARG A 33 -2.58 -9.94 6.55
CA ARG A 33 -1.75 -11.08 6.95
C ARG A 33 -1.15 -11.80 5.73
N ARG A 34 -1.96 -12.08 4.71
CA ARG A 34 -1.48 -12.69 3.47
C ARG A 34 -0.43 -11.84 2.76
N ALA A 35 -0.60 -10.52 2.74
CA ALA A 35 0.38 -9.61 2.16
C ALA A 35 1.70 -9.61 2.95
N GLN A 36 1.64 -9.64 4.28
CA GLN A 36 2.82 -9.78 5.14
C GLN A 36 3.54 -11.11 4.91
N ASP A 37 2.81 -12.23 4.84
CA ASP A 37 3.40 -13.54 4.59
C ASP A 37 4.13 -13.58 3.22
N ASN A 38 3.56 -12.95 2.19
CA ASN A 38 4.19 -12.83 0.88
C ASN A 38 5.47 -11.98 0.92
N MET A 39 5.45 -10.87 1.67
CA MET A 39 6.62 -10.03 1.87
C MET A 39 7.75 -10.80 2.57
N GLU A 40 7.42 -11.57 3.60
CA GLU A 40 8.41 -12.34 4.35
C GLU A 40 9.04 -13.44 3.48
N LYS A 41 8.25 -14.08 2.61
CA LYS A 41 8.74 -15.05 1.61
C LYS A 41 9.65 -14.43 0.55
N ALA A 42 9.38 -13.19 0.13
CA ALA A 42 10.21 -12.47 -0.85
C ALA A 42 11.52 -11.93 -0.25
N ARG A 43 11.61 -11.86 1.08
CA ARG A 43 12.71 -11.23 1.81
C ARG A 43 14.08 -11.87 1.55
N PRO A 44 14.24 -13.21 1.55
CA PRO A 44 15.53 -13.84 1.25
C PRO A 44 16.03 -13.49 -0.15
N TYR A 45 15.15 -13.54 -1.15
CA TYR A 45 15.50 -13.16 -2.53
C TYR A 45 15.99 -11.72 -2.62
N SER A 46 15.26 -10.77 -2.02
CA SER A 46 15.66 -9.36 -2.04
C SER A 46 17.01 -9.15 -1.35
N ARG A 47 17.29 -9.85 -0.25
CA ARG A 47 18.58 -9.75 0.46
C ARG A 47 19.72 -10.28 -0.39
N SER A 48 19.61 -11.50 -0.88
CA SER A 48 20.64 -12.11 -1.72
C SER A 48 20.90 -11.30 -2.99
N LEU A 49 19.85 -10.76 -3.62
CA LEU A 49 20.00 -9.88 -4.77
C LEU A 49 20.76 -8.60 -4.41
N SER A 50 20.43 -7.96 -3.30
CA SER A 50 21.17 -6.78 -2.82
C SER A 50 22.64 -7.10 -2.51
N ASP A 51 22.92 -8.23 -1.88
CA ASP A 51 24.29 -8.66 -1.56
C ASP A 51 25.10 -8.89 -2.84
N ILE A 52 24.51 -9.57 -3.84
CA ILE A 52 25.14 -9.80 -5.14
C ILE A 52 25.42 -8.47 -5.83
N ILE A 53 24.44 -7.56 -5.92
CA ILE A 53 24.64 -6.25 -6.55
C ILE A 53 25.76 -5.48 -5.85
N GLN A 54 25.78 -5.45 -4.52
CA GLN A 54 26.82 -4.76 -3.75
C GLN A 54 28.21 -5.36 -3.98
N ASN A 55 28.30 -6.69 -4.12
CA ASN A 55 29.57 -7.34 -4.40
C ASN A 55 30.06 -7.11 -5.84
N LEU A 56 29.16 -6.95 -6.82
CA LEU A 56 29.53 -6.72 -8.22
C LEU A 56 29.83 -5.25 -8.54
N LEU A 57 29.18 -4.31 -7.86
CA LEU A 57 29.31 -2.87 -8.15
C LEU A 57 30.77 -2.32 -8.16
N PRO A 58 31.71 -2.80 -7.32
CA PRO A 58 33.10 -2.34 -7.35
C PRO A 58 33.86 -2.75 -8.62
N ASP A 59 33.53 -3.91 -9.20
CA ASP A 59 34.26 -4.50 -10.32
C ASP A 59 33.63 -4.15 -11.68
N VAL A 60 32.49 -3.46 -11.67
CA VAL A 60 31.74 -3.08 -12.87
C VAL A 60 32.20 -1.72 -13.39
N ASP A 61 32.53 -1.69 -14.68
CA ASP A 61 32.68 -0.44 -15.42
C ASP A 61 31.32 0.27 -15.52
N ARG A 62 31.21 1.41 -14.83
CA ARG A 62 29.98 2.20 -14.75
C ARG A 62 29.58 2.83 -16.08
N GLU A 63 30.54 3.08 -16.96
CA GLU A 63 30.29 3.68 -18.28
C GLU A 63 29.47 2.73 -19.19
N LEU A 64 29.54 1.42 -18.93
CA LEU A 64 28.77 0.41 -19.64
C LEU A 64 27.32 0.28 -19.15
N LEU A 65 26.95 0.94 -18.03
CA LEU A 65 25.63 0.84 -17.41
C LEU A 65 24.97 2.22 -17.27
N PRO A 66 24.11 2.63 -18.24
CA PRO A 66 23.43 3.94 -18.22
C PRO A 66 22.59 4.22 -16.96
N LEU A 67 22.17 3.18 -16.22
CA LEU A 67 21.41 3.32 -14.97
C LEU A 67 22.27 3.78 -13.78
N LEU A 68 23.60 3.65 -13.89
CA LEU A 68 24.55 4.08 -12.85
C LEU A 68 25.12 5.48 -13.12
N GLU A 69 24.81 6.08 -14.28
CA GLU A 69 25.31 7.38 -14.68
C GLU A 69 24.67 8.51 -13.85
N VAL A 70 25.51 9.38 -13.27
CA VAL A 70 25.05 10.60 -12.60
C VAL A 70 25.00 11.72 -13.64
N ARG A 71 23.81 12.01 -14.12
CA ARG A 71 23.55 13.05 -15.15
C ARG A 71 22.93 14.31 -14.57
N GLU A 72 23.01 15.42 -15.31
CA GLU A 72 22.29 16.64 -14.99
C GLU A 72 20.77 16.41 -14.97
N VAL A 73 20.12 16.88 -13.91
CA VAL A 73 18.70 16.61 -13.65
C VAL A 73 17.83 17.60 -14.41
N ASN A 74 17.40 17.20 -15.61
CA ASN A 74 16.48 17.97 -16.43
C ASN A 74 15.00 17.72 -16.08
N ARG A 75 14.66 16.48 -15.67
CA ARG A 75 13.31 16.05 -15.29
C ARG A 75 13.40 14.95 -14.23
N ILE A 76 12.51 15.00 -13.26
CA ILE A 76 12.38 13.99 -12.19
C ILE A 76 11.06 13.23 -12.40
N ALA A 77 11.13 11.91 -12.37
CA ALA A 77 9.96 11.05 -12.42
C ALA A 77 9.53 10.64 -11.01
N TYR A 78 8.25 10.76 -10.70
CA TYR A 78 7.65 10.27 -9.47
C TYR A 78 6.71 9.10 -9.78
N VAL A 79 6.79 8.05 -8.97
CA VAL A 79 5.83 6.94 -8.98
C VAL A 79 5.11 6.92 -7.65
N VAL A 80 3.80 7.16 -7.68
CA VAL A 80 2.96 7.21 -6.47
C VAL A 80 2.05 5.99 -6.45
N VAL A 81 2.16 5.17 -5.40
CA VAL A 81 1.36 3.96 -5.24
C VAL A 81 0.25 4.22 -4.21
N THR A 82 -1.01 3.96 -4.59
CA THR A 82 -2.21 4.16 -3.75
C THR A 82 -3.11 2.91 -3.77
N SER A 83 -4.20 2.90 -3.00
CA SER A 83 -5.16 1.78 -3.03
C SER A 83 -6.26 1.99 -4.06
N ASP A 84 -6.63 0.92 -4.77
CA ASP A 84 -7.76 0.94 -5.72
C ASP A 84 -9.13 1.09 -5.04
N LYS A 85 -9.23 0.69 -3.76
CA LYS A 85 -10.48 0.71 -2.99
C LYS A 85 -10.53 1.89 -2.02
N GLY A 86 -11.74 2.38 -1.77
CA GLY A 86 -12.06 3.35 -0.72
C GLY A 86 -12.25 2.72 0.66
N LEU A 87 -12.78 3.51 1.61
CA LEU A 87 -12.97 3.12 3.02
C LEU A 87 -11.67 2.71 3.74
N ALA A 88 -10.54 3.27 3.33
CA ALA A 88 -9.20 3.04 3.87
C ALA A 88 -8.73 4.18 4.82
N GLY A 89 -9.67 4.90 5.44
CA GLY A 89 -9.36 6.06 6.26
C GLY A 89 -8.63 7.15 5.47
N SER A 90 -7.55 7.68 6.03
CA SER A 90 -6.72 8.74 5.43
C SER A 90 -5.59 8.23 4.53
N PHE A 91 -5.56 6.94 4.18
CA PHE A 91 -4.44 6.33 3.45
C PHE A 91 -4.11 7.05 2.14
N ASN A 92 -5.05 7.11 1.20
CA ASN A 92 -4.82 7.74 -0.11
C ASN A 92 -4.59 9.25 -0.01
N SER A 93 -5.34 9.95 0.85
CA SER A 93 -5.17 11.40 1.00
C SER A 93 -3.82 11.77 1.60
N SER A 94 -3.28 10.96 2.52
CA SER A 94 -1.95 11.18 3.09
C SER A 94 -0.84 10.91 2.09
N ALA A 95 -0.95 9.83 1.30
CA ALA A 95 0.00 9.51 0.24
C ALA A 95 0.07 10.61 -0.83
N LEU A 96 -1.10 11.08 -1.30
CA LEU A 96 -1.17 12.15 -2.31
C LEU A 96 -0.70 13.50 -1.76
N ARG A 97 -1.01 13.83 -0.50
CA ARG A 97 -0.50 15.06 0.13
C ARG A 97 1.02 15.06 0.24
N LYS A 98 1.65 13.91 0.44
CA LYS A 98 3.11 13.79 0.53
C LYS A 98 3.79 13.86 -0.85
N ALA A 99 3.05 13.53 -1.90
CA ALA A 99 3.53 13.55 -3.29
C ALA A 99 3.38 14.92 -3.97
N GLN A 100 2.53 15.80 -3.43
CA GLN A 100 2.48 17.23 -3.75
C GLN A 100 3.60 17.99 -3.05
#